data_AF-A0A3N5KI45-F1
#
_entry.id   AF-A0A3N5KI45-F1
#
_cell.length_a   1.000
_cell.length_b   1.000
_cell.length_c   1.000
_cell.angle_alpha   90.00
_cell.angle_beta   90.00
_cell.angle_gamma   90.00
#
_symmetry.space_group_name_H-M   'P 1'
#
loop_
_entity.id
_entity.type
_entity.pdbx_description
1 polymer ?
#
loop_
_entity_poly.entity_id
_entity_poly.type
_entity_poly.pdbx_seq_one_letter_code
_entity_poly.pdbx_strand_id
1 'polypeptide(L)'
;MNYESYTRVVSASRPGIVFTIRRMSVDRRADLTRRLLGQIQKIEFLEAGNDPREKLEAALLAAGVDREYLVWGLAEVSGVEVDGQSPTPEALAAAGPEDLCQEIVAAIKAECGLTEAERKN
;
A
#
# COMPACT_ATOMS: atom_id res chain seq x y z
N MET A 1 4.52 -6.57 28.58
CA MET A 1 4.29 -6.81 27.15
C MET A 1 5.08 -5.76 26.38
N ASN A 2 6.06 -6.14 25.57
CA ASN A 2 6.79 -5.21 24.70
C ASN A 2 6.04 -5.17 23.37
N TYR A 3 5.44 -4.02 23.04
CA TYR A 3 4.75 -3.82 21.76
C TYR A 3 5.71 -3.20 20.76
N GLU A 4 6.08 -3.95 19.72
CA GLU A 4 6.83 -3.40 18.60
C GLU A 4 5.87 -2.71 17.63
N SER A 5 6.16 -1.45 17.28
CA SER A 5 5.35 -0.67 16.34
C SER A 5 5.65 -0.95 14.87
N TYR A 6 6.45 -1.98 14.59
CA TYR A 6 6.92 -2.34 13.26
C TYR A 6 6.85 -3.86 13.05
N THR A 7 6.78 -4.27 11.79
CA THR A 7 6.88 -5.66 11.36
C THR A 7 7.79 -5.73 10.16
N ARG A 8 8.72 -6.68 10.21
CA ARG A 8 9.69 -6.93 9.15
C ARG A 8 9.20 -8.09 8.30
N VAL A 9 9.20 -7.91 6.99
CA VAL A 9 8.69 -8.87 6.01
C VAL A 9 9.78 -9.12 4.97
N VAL A 10 10.08 -10.38 4.72
CA VAL A 10 10.99 -10.80 3.64
C VAL A 10 10.17 -10.85 2.36
N SER A 11 10.67 -10.22 1.30
CA SER A 11 9.98 -10.22 0.01
C SER A 11 9.94 -11.62 -0.59
N ALA A 12 8.74 -12.05 -0.97
CA ALA A 12 8.48 -13.26 -1.72
C ALA A 12 8.69 -13.05 -3.23
N SER A 13 8.39 -11.86 -3.75
CA SER A 13 8.62 -11.53 -5.16
C SER A 13 10.12 -11.41 -5.50
N ARG A 14 10.93 -10.95 -4.55
CA ARG A 14 12.35 -10.66 -4.76
C ARG A 14 13.24 -11.15 -3.60
N PRO A 15 13.88 -12.33 -3.75
CA PRO A 15 14.78 -12.87 -2.73
C PRO A 15 15.90 -11.89 -2.36
N GLY A 16 16.15 -11.76 -1.05
CA GLY A 16 17.18 -10.86 -0.52
C GLY A 16 16.68 -9.45 -0.18
N ILE A 17 15.47 -9.08 -0.61
CA ILE A 17 14.83 -7.84 -0.19
C ILE A 17 14.03 -8.07 1.10
N VAL A 18 14.16 -7.12 2.02
CA VAL A 18 13.42 -7.12 3.28
C VAL A 18 12.87 -5.72 3.51
N PHE A 19 11.58 -5.62 3.82
CA PHE A 19 10.92 -4.35 4.09
C PHE A 19 10.29 -4.35 5.48
N THR A 20 10.22 -3.16 6.06
CA THR A 20 9.67 -2.94 7.40
C THR A 20 8.43 -2.08 7.26
N ILE A 21 7.29 -2.62 7.65
CA ILE A 21 6.01 -1.90 7.69
C ILE A 21 5.68 -1.49 9.11
N ARG A 22 4.91 -0.42 9.25
CA ARG A 22 4.40 0.06 10.52
C ARG A 22 3.22 -0.82 10.94
N ARG A 23 3.23 -1.30 12.18
CA ARG A 23 2.08 -2.02 12.74
C ARG A 23 0.90 -1.10 13.00
N MET A 24 -0.28 -1.68 12.92
CA MET A 24 -1.50 -0.93 13.14
C MET A 24 -1.67 -0.53 14.61
N SER A 25 -1.99 0.74 14.84
CA SER A 25 -2.57 1.21 16.09
C SER A 25 -3.99 1.72 15.83
N VAL A 26 -4.78 1.88 16.89
CA VAL A 26 -6.15 2.41 16.78
C VAL A 26 -6.17 3.77 16.09
N ASP A 27 -5.31 4.71 16.52
CA ASP A 27 -5.22 6.05 15.93
C ASP A 27 -4.76 6.02 14.47
N ARG A 28 -3.77 5.18 14.18
CA ARG A 28 -3.25 4.99 12.83
C ARG A 28 -4.33 4.48 11.87
N ARG A 29 -5.22 3.59 12.32
CA ARG A 29 -6.35 3.09 11.52
C ARG A 29 -7.31 4.21 11.21
N ALA A 30 -7.70 4.96 12.23
CA ALA A 30 -8.61 6.07 12.06
C ALA A 30 -8.05 7.16 11.12
N ASP A 31 -6.76 7.47 11.21
CA ASP A 31 -6.08 8.40 10.30
C ASP A 31 -6.10 7.90 8.84
N LEU A 32 -5.67 6.65 8.61
CA LEU A 32 -5.61 6.09 7.26
C LEU A 32 -7.00 5.96 6.63
N THR A 33 -7.99 5.45 7.38
CA THR A 33 -9.37 5.36 6.90
C THR A 33 -9.93 6.74 6.52
N ARG A 34 -9.68 7.77 7.33
CA ARG A 34 -10.15 9.14 7.00
C ARG A 34 -9.55 9.68 5.71
N ARG A 35 -8.29 9.35 5.42
CA ARG A 35 -7.60 9.79 4.18
C ARG A 35 -8.17 9.08 2.96
N LEU A 36 -8.42 7.78 3.07
CA LEU A 36 -8.72 6.93 1.90
C LEU A 36 -10.20 6.76 1.60
N LEU A 37 -11.09 6.90 2.59
CA LEU A 37 -12.51 6.55 2.44
C LEU A 37 -13.18 7.23 1.24
N GLY A 38 -12.94 8.53 1.04
CA GLY A 38 -13.54 9.26 -0.07
C GLY A 38 -13.02 8.79 -1.45
N GLN A 39 -11.76 8.39 -1.54
CA GLN A 39 -11.18 7.86 -2.77
C GLN A 39 -11.73 6.47 -3.08
N ILE A 40 -11.82 5.60 -2.07
CA ILE A 40 -12.37 4.24 -2.22
C ILE A 40 -13.83 4.30 -2.69
N GLN A 41 -14.67 5.11 -2.05
CA GLN A 41 -16.07 5.29 -2.47
C GLN A 41 -16.20 5.80 -3.91
N LYS A 42 -15.28 6.68 -4.34
CA LYS A 42 -15.27 7.19 -5.71
C LYS A 42 -14.84 6.12 -6.71
N ILE A 43 -13.87 5.28 -6.37
CA ILE A 43 -13.46 4.13 -7.18
C ILE A 43 -14.65 3.19 -7.36
N GLU A 44 -15.30 2.77 -6.28
CA GLU A 44 -16.48 1.88 -6.32
C GLU A 44 -17.59 2.44 -7.22
N PHE A 45 -17.86 3.74 -7.13
CA PHE A 45 -18.84 4.41 -8.00
C PHE A 45 -18.44 4.36 -9.49
N LEU A 46 -17.17 4.66 -9.80
CA LEU A 46 -16.67 4.67 -11.17
C LEU A 46 -16.59 3.26 -11.78
N GLU A 47 -16.26 2.25 -10.98
CA GLU A 47 -16.20 0.85 -11.42
C GLU A 47 -17.58 0.25 -11.72
N ALA A 48 -18.62 0.73 -11.04
CA ALA A 48 -20.01 0.38 -11.35
C ALA A 48 -20.49 0.93 -12.71
N GLY A 49 -19.78 1.93 -13.25
CA GLY A 49 -20.01 2.50 -14.57
C GLY A 49 -19.60 1.58 -15.72
N ASN A 50 -20.14 1.84 -16.91
CA ASN A 50 -19.81 1.09 -18.12
C ASN A 50 -19.00 1.91 -19.14
N ASP A 51 -18.73 3.19 -18.87
CA ASP A 51 -17.87 4.02 -19.71
C ASP A 51 -16.40 3.60 -19.52
N PRO A 52 -15.66 3.27 -20.60
CA PRO A 52 -14.21 3.02 -20.53
C PRO A 52 -13.42 4.15 -19.85
N ARG A 53 -13.87 5.40 -19.93
CA ARG A 53 -13.25 6.54 -19.25
C ARG A 53 -13.41 6.48 -17.74
N GLU A 54 -14.57 6.07 -17.25
CA GLU A 54 -14.82 5.87 -15.82
C GLU A 54 -13.93 4.75 -15.26
N LYS A 55 -13.78 3.66 -16.02
CA LYS A 55 -12.86 2.56 -15.64
C LYS A 55 -11.41 3.00 -15.59
N LEU A 56 -10.97 3.84 -16.54
CA LEU A 56 -9.62 4.39 -16.52
C LEU A 56 -9.41 5.34 -15.34
N GLU A 57 -10.39 6.18 -15.03
CA GLU A 57 -10.35 7.08 -13.86
C GLU A 57 -10.31 6.29 -12.54
N ALA A 58 -11.09 5.22 -12.43
CA ALA A 58 -11.05 4.31 -11.29
C ALA A 58 -9.66 3.69 -11.10
N ALA A 59 -9.05 3.18 -12.17
CA ALA A 59 -7.71 2.61 -12.12
C ALA A 59 -6.64 3.63 -11.69
N LEU A 60 -6.73 4.87 -12.16
CA LEU A 60 -5.82 5.94 -11.75
C LEU A 60 -5.99 6.30 -10.26
N LEU A 61 -7.23 6.38 -9.77
CA LEU A 61 -7.51 6.61 -8.35
C LEU A 61 -7.02 5.44 -7.48
N ALA A 62 -7.22 4.20 -7.92
CA ALA A 62 -6.75 3.01 -7.22
C ALA A 62 -5.22 3.01 -7.08
N ALA A 63 -4.49 3.33 -8.15
CA ALA A 63 -3.03 3.49 -8.09
C ALA A 63 -2.61 4.60 -7.09
N GLY A 64 -3.39 5.69 -7.01
CA GLY A 64 -3.18 6.75 -6.02
C GLY A 64 -3.39 6.29 -4.57
N VAL A 65 -4.41 5.46 -4.32
CA VAL A 65 -4.68 4.85 -3.02
C VAL A 65 -3.54 3.91 -2.62
N ASP A 66 -3.08 3.05 -3.53
CA ASP A 66 -1.95 2.14 -3.26
C ASP A 66 -0.66 2.90 -2.95
N ARG A 67 -0.42 4.01 -3.65
CA ARG A 67 0.69 4.93 -3.32
C ARG A 67 0.58 5.50 -1.91
N GLU A 68 -0.61 5.95 -1.49
CA GLU A 68 -0.82 6.49 -0.13
C GLU A 68 -0.58 5.40 0.93
N TYR A 69 -1.07 4.17 0.71
CA TYR A 69 -0.75 3.03 1.56
C TYR A 69 0.76 2.83 1.69
N LEU A 70 1.49 2.81 0.57
CA LEU A 70 2.93 2.59 0.55
C LEU A 70 3.66 3.67 1.36
N VAL A 71 3.43 4.95 1.05
CA VAL A 71 4.12 6.08 1.70
C VAL A 71 3.79 6.16 3.20
N TRP A 72 2.55 5.87 3.57
CA TRP A 72 2.13 5.95 4.97
C TRP A 72 2.63 4.77 5.82
N GLY A 73 2.59 3.56 5.24
CA GLY A 73 2.79 2.29 5.95
C GLY A 73 4.21 1.73 5.88
N LEU A 74 4.97 2.00 4.82
CA LEU A 74 6.37 1.57 4.71
C LEU A 74 7.26 2.45 5.61
N ALA A 75 8.09 1.80 6.43
CA ALA A 75 9.08 2.48 7.25
C ALA A 75 10.47 2.45 6.59
N GLU A 76 10.87 1.30 6.07
CA GLU A 76 12.19 1.08 5.48
C GLU A 76 12.13 -0.08 4.50
N VAL A 77 13.00 -0.07 3.48
CA VAL A 77 13.30 -1.22 2.65
C VAL A 77 14.80 -1.40 2.54
N SER A 78 15.26 -2.66 2.58
CA SER A 78 16.66 -3.05 2.51
C SER A 78 16.85 -4.12 1.43
N GLY A 79 18.04 -4.15 0.84
CA GLY A 79 18.37 -5.10 -0.24
C GLY A 79 17.90 -4.65 -1.62
N VAL A 80 17.43 -3.40 -1.75
CA VAL A 80 17.07 -2.77 -3.01
C VAL A 80 17.73 -1.41 -3.11
N GLU A 81 18.16 -1.06 -4.31
CA GLU A 81 18.59 0.28 -4.68
C GLU A 81 17.72 0.76 -5.83
N VAL A 82 17.24 2.00 -5.73
CA VAL A 82 16.63 2.73 -6.83
C VAL A 82 17.62 3.80 -7.21
N ASP A 83 18.08 3.77 -8.47
CA ASP A 83 19.10 4.68 -8.99
C ASP A 83 20.40 4.70 -8.14
N GLY A 84 20.78 3.55 -7.57
CA GLY A 84 21.99 3.38 -6.76
C GLY A 84 21.88 3.89 -5.31
N GLN A 85 20.66 4.17 -4.82
CA GLN A 85 20.43 4.58 -3.44
C GLN A 85 19.35 3.72 -2.78
N SER A 86 19.46 3.50 -1.46
CA SER A 86 18.37 2.92 -0.68
C SER A 86 17.15 3.84 -0.77
N PRO A 87 16.02 3.39 -1.34
CA PRO A 87 14.90 4.28 -1.62
C PRO A 87 14.16 4.65 -0.34
N THR A 88 13.73 5.91 -0.26
CA THR A 88 12.67 6.30 0.68
C THR A 88 11.33 5.71 0.23
N PRO A 89 10.30 5.66 1.11
CA PRO A 89 8.97 5.23 0.72
C PRO A 89 8.42 5.99 -0.50
N GLU A 90 8.68 7.30 -0.59
CA GLU A 90 8.26 8.14 -1.71
C GLU A 90 9.02 7.80 -3.00
N ALA A 91 10.33 7.57 -2.91
CA ALA A 91 11.15 7.19 -4.06
C ALA A 91 10.75 5.80 -4.58
N LEU A 92 10.50 4.85 -3.67
CA LEU A 92 10.01 3.51 -4.03
C LEU A 92 8.62 3.60 -4.68
N ALA A 93 7.73 4.46 -4.18
CA ALA A 93 6.41 4.64 -4.79
C ALA A 93 6.46 5.23 -6.21
N ALA A 94 7.48 6.05 -6.50
CA ALA A 94 7.60 6.77 -7.76
C ALA A 94 8.39 6.00 -8.82
N ALA A 95 9.45 5.29 -8.43
CA ALA A 95 10.41 4.66 -9.34
C ALA A 95 10.80 3.23 -8.92
N GLY A 96 10.14 2.69 -7.89
CA GLY A 96 10.39 1.33 -7.42
C GLY A 96 9.79 0.27 -8.33
N PRO A 97 10.25 -0.98 -8.20
CA PRO A 97 9.67 -2.10 -8.94
C PRO A 97 8.20 -2.31 -8.57
N GLU A 98 7.33 -2.40 -9.58
CA GLU A 98 5.88 -2.52 -9.40
C GLU A 98 5.50 -3.76 -8.57
N ASP A 99 6.13 -4.90 -8.83
CA ASP A 99 5.92 -6.17 -8.13
C ASP A 99 6.18 -6.04 -6.62
N LEU A 100 7.26 -5.35 -6.25
CA LEU A 100 7.61 -5.11 -4.86
C LEU A 100 6.64 -4.12 -4.20
N CYS A 101 6.27 -3.05 -4.89
CA CYS A 101 5.32 -2.07 -4.38
C CYS A 101 3.96 -2.71 -4.09
N GLN A 102 3.45 -3.54 -5.01
CA GLN A 102 2.21 -4.28 -4.84
C GLN A 102 2.28 -5.24 -3.64
N GLU A 103 3.41 -5.96 -3.46
CA GLU A 103 3.62 -6.85 -2.33
C GLU A 103 3.59 -6.09 -0.98
N ILE A 104 4.28 -4.95 -0.91
CA ILE A 104 4.31 -4.13 0.31
C ILE A 104 2.92 -3.59 0.64
N VAL A 105 2.20 -3.08 -0.37
CA VAL A 105 0.82 -2.59 -0.18
C VAL A 105 -0.09 -3.71 0.31
N ALA A 106 0.02 -4.92 -0.27
CA ALA A 106 -0.75 -6.07 0.19
C ALA A 106 -0.46 -6.42 1.66
N ALA A 107 0.81 -6.39 2.08
CA ALA A 107 1.19 -6.60 3.47
C ALA A 107 0.62 -5.52 4.41
N ILE A 108 0.60 -4.25 3.98
CA ILE A 108 0.01 -3.14 4.75
C ILE A 108 -1.51 -3.30 4.86
N LYS A 109 -2.20 -3.67 3.77
CA LYS A 109 -3.65 -3.94 3.76
C LYS A 109 -4.00 -5.12 4.68
N ALA A 110 -3.15 -6.15 4.73
CA ALA A 110 -3.31 -7.27 5.66
C ALA A 110 -3.21 -6.83 7.13
N GLU A 111 -2.24 -5.99 7.48
CA GLU A 111 -2.14 -5.38 8.82
C GLU A 111 -3.34 -4.50 9.18
N CYS A 112 -4.00 -3.90 8.18
CA CYS A 112 -5.23 -3.13 8.36
C CYS A 112 -6.48 -4.01 8.58
N GLY A 113 -6.39 -5.32 8.32
CA GLY A 113 -7.52 -6.26 8.37
C GLY A 113 -8.44 -6.18 7.15
N LEU A 114 -7.98 -5.59 6.04
CA LEU A 114 -8.79 -5.38 4.83
C LEU A 114 -8.82 -6.61 3.89
N THR A 115 -7.88 -7.55 4.06
CA THR A 115 -7.71 -8.70 3.17
C THR A 115 -8.85 -9.72 3.18
N GLU A 116 -9.68 -9.76 4.22
CA GLU A 116 -10.88 -10.62 4.25
C GLU A 116 -12.17 -9.91 3.85
N ALA A 117 -12.27 -8.59 4.07
CA ALA A 117 -13.48 -7.82 3.75
C ALA A 117 -13.56 -7.48 2.25
N GLU A 118 -12.43 -7.21 1.59
CA GLU A 118 -12.40 -6.87 0.16
C GLU A 118 -12.50 -8.10 -0.76
N ARG A 119 -12.20 -9.32 -0.27
CA ARG A 119 -12.25 -10.55 -1.10
C ARG A 119 -13.66 -11.15 -1.26
N LYS A 120 -14.70 -10.56 -0.63
CA LYS A 120 -16.04 -11.17 -0.52
C LYS A 120 -17.21 -10.31 -1.04
N ASN A 121 -16.97 -9.11 -1.57
CA ASN A 121 -18.02 -8.30 -2.21
C ASN A 121 -17.74 -8.13 -3.70
#